data_AF-A0A7X7W0U5-F1
#
_entry.id   AF-A0A7X7W0U5-F1
#
_cell.length_a   1.000
_cell.length_b   1.000
_cell.length_c   1.000
_cell.angle_alpha   90.00
_cell.angle_beta   90.00
_cell.angle_gamma   90.00
#
_symmetry.space_group_name_H-M   'P 1'
#
loop_
_entity.id
_entity.type
_entity.pdbx_description
1 polymer ?
#
loop_
_entity_poly.entity_id
_entity_poly.type
_entity_poly.pdbx_seq_one_letter_code
_entity_poly.pdbx_strand_id
1 'polypeptide(L)'
;MILSVSEQVIDFLWATASGMAIAFIYDLFRIFRKAVKTGSIAVFVQDIMFWLIACVIMFISIYRCNDGELRGFLFLGAFLGAVLYVMLFSRAVMGSSLFIIKITSRAVRFLVFVVLYPFRLLVKLLAVPVRKAAKAAADPLRAARAGKKDKDLQADANEDLQQ
;
A
#
# COMPACT_ATOMS: atom_id res chain seq x y z
N MET A 1 -20.69 35.09 0.41
CA MET A 1 -20.01 35.95 1.43
C MET A 1 -18.74 36.50 0.82
N ILE A 2 -18.46 37.78 0.95
CA ILE A 2 -17.13 38.33 0.61
C ILE A 2 -16.17 37.77 1.66
N LEU A 3 -15.32 36.83 1.24
CA LEU A 3 -14.21 36.34 2.07
C LEU A 3 -13.25 37.52 2.29
N SER A 4 -13.05 37.89 3.55
CA SER A 4 -12.02 38.84 3.96
C SER A 4 -10.68 38.44 3.35
N VAL A 5 -9.87 39.42 2.93
CA VAL A 5 -8.53 39.19 2.40
C VAL A 5 -7.68 38.35 3.37
N SER A 6 -7.92 38.49 4.67
CA SER A 6 -7.27 37.70 5.71
C SER A 6 -7.57 36.20 5.61
N GLU A 7 -8.82 35.81 5.33
CA GLU A 7 -9.21 34.41 5.16
C GLU A 7 -8.55 33.80 3.91
N GLN A 8 -8.51 34.56 2.82
CA GLN A 8 -7.87 34.11 1.57
C GLN A 8 -6.36 33.86 1.73
N VAL A 9 -5.68 34.64 2.58
CA VAL A 9 -4.26 34.44 2.89
C VAL A 9 -4.05 33.18 3.75
N ILE A 10 -4.94 32.90 4.71
CA ILE A 10 -4.89 31.69 5.53
C ILE A 10 -5.11 30.45 4.66
N ASP A 11 -6.09 30.48 3.77
CA ASP A 11 -6.35 29.41 2.80
C ASP A 11 -5.14 29.16 1.89
N PHE A 12 -4.50 30.23 1.42
CA PHE A 12 -3.30 30.14 0.60
C PHE A 12 -2.12 29.54 1.35
N LEU A 13 -1.92 29.91 2.61
CA LEU A 13 -0.90 29.31 3.49
C LEU A 13 -1.19 27.82 3.72
N TRP A 14 -2.46 27.44 3.90
CA TRP A 14 -2.87 26.05 4.07
C TRP A 14 -2.66 25.22 2.80
N ALA A 15 -2.96 25.79 1.63
CA ALA A 15 -2.65 25.21 0.33
C ALA A 15 -1.13 25.03 0.14
N THR A 16 -0.33 26.01 0.57
CA THR A 16 1.14 25.93 0.53
C THR A 16 1.67 24.84 1.44
N ALA A 17 1.17 24.75 2.68
CA ALA A 17 1.55 23.71 3.63
C ALA A 17 1.17 22.30 3.15
N SER A 18 0.00 22.14 2.54
CA SER A 18 -0.42 20.87 1.95
C SER A 18 0.43 20.48 0.73
N GLY A 19 0.84 21.45 -0.10
CA GLY A 19 1.84 21.24 -1.16
C GLY A 19 3.19 20.75 -0.63
N MET A 20 3.68 21.36 0.46
CA MET A 20 4.90 20.90 1.15
C MET A 20 4.74 19.48 1.69
N ALA A 21 3.58 19.14 2.26
CA ALA A 21 3.31 17.79 2.75
C ALA A 21 3.31 16.75 1.63
N ILE A 22 2.72 17.06 0.47
CA ILE A 22 2.75 16.21 -0.72
C ILE A 22 4.19 16.01 -1.20
N ALA A 23 5.00 17.07 -1.25
CA ALA A 23 6.40 17.00 -1.63
C ALA A 23 7.25 16.16 -0.66
N PHE A 24 6.99 16.28 0.65
CA PHE A 24 7.61 15.42 1.67
C PHE A 24 7.24 13.95 1.49
N ILE A 25 5.95 13.66 1.27
CA ILE A 25 5.47 12.29 1.01
C ILE A 25 6.13 11.74 -0.26
N TYR A 26 6.20 12.54 -1.32
CA TYR A 26 6.89 12.15 -2.56
C TYR A 26 8.36 11.75 -2.30
N ASP A 27 9.08 12.51 -1.47
CA ASP A 27 10.44 12.16 -1.09
C ASP A 27 10.51 10.84 -0.33
N LEU A 28 9.58 10.57 0.60
CA LEU A 28 9.48 9.26 1.25
C LEU A 28 9.36 8.15 0.21
N PHE A 29 8.38 8.24 -0.71
CA PHE A 29 8.17 7.25 -1.78
C PHE A 29 9.39 7.09 -2.68
N ARG A 30 10.08 8.19 -3.03
CA ARG A 30 11.32 8.17 -3.81
C ARG A 30 12.42 7.39 -3.10
N ILE A 31 12.53 7.51 -1.78
CA ILE A 31 13.52 6.79 -0.99
C ILE A 31 13.11 5.32 -0.81
N PHE A 32 11.81 5.03 -0.61
CA PHE A 32 11.27 3.66 -0.61
C PHE A 32 11.65 2.89 -1.89
N ARG A 33 11.57 3.56 -3.05
CA ARG A 33 11.97 3.02 -4.36
C ARG A 33 13.46 2.67 -4.44
N LYS A 34 14.32 3.45 -3.77
CA LYS A 34 15.77 3.16 -3.68
C LYS A 34 16.09 2.05 -2.66
N ALA A 35 15.32 1.97 -1.57
CA ALA A 35 15.58 1.05 -0.46
C ALA A 35 15.14 -0.39 -0.77
N VAL A 36 14.02 -0.55 -1.46
CA VAL A 36 13.55 -1.86 -1.92
C VAL A 36 14.19 -2.13 -3.28
N LYS A 37 14.98 -3.20 -3.42
CA LYS A 37 15.38 -3.71 -4.75
C LYS A 37 14.10 -4.12 -5.48
N THR A 38 13.54 -3.19 -6.27
CA THR A 38 12.15 -3.24 -6.70
C THR A 38 12.05 -3.75 -8.14
N GLY A 39 11.39 -4.89 -8.35
CA GLY A 39 10.88 -5.27 -9.67
C GLY A 39 9.70 -4.36 -10.08
N SER A 40 9.46 -4.19 -11.38
CA SER A 40 8.51 -3.22 -11.97
C SER A 40 7.16 -3.09 -11.25
N ILE A 41 6.60 -4.20 -10.74
CA ILE A 41 5.31 -4.25 -10.03
C ILE A 41 5.29 -3.40 -8.76
N ALA A 42 6.35 -3.38 -7.95
CA ALA A 42 6.32 -2.63 -6.70
C ALA A 42 6.51 -1.12 -6.92
N VAL A 43 7.11 -0.70 -8.04
CA VAL A 43 7.07 0.72 -8.45
C VAL A 43 5.64 1.13 -8.79
N PHE A 44 4.92 0.29 -9.54
CA PHE A 44 3.55 0.55 -9.94
C PHE A 44 2.60 0.68 -8.74
N VAL A 45 2.69 -0.23 -7.77
CA VAL A 45 1.90 -0.15 -6.52
C VAL A 45 2.22 1.12 -5.74
N GLN A 46 3.50 1.49 -5.65
CA GLN A 46 3.92 2.71 -4.97
C GLN A 46 3.36 3.97 -5.66
N ASP A 47 3.37 4.03 -6.99
CA ASP A 47 2.80 5.15 -7.72
C ASP A 47 1.29 5.26 -7.45
N ILE A 48 0.53 4.16 -7.54
CA ILE A 48 -0.91 4.18 -7.22
C ILE A 48 -1.16 4.69 -5.80
N MET A 49 -0.40 4.22 -4.81
CA MET A 49 -0.54 4.69 -3.44
C MET A 49 -0.21 6.18 -3.29
N PHE A 50 0.86 6.65 -3.94
CA PHE A 50 1.24 8.06 -3.92
C PHE A 50 0.14 8.94 -4.53
N TRP A 51 -0.36 8.57 -5.71
CA TRP A 51 -1.43 9.30 -6.39
C TRP A 51 -2.71 9.33 -5.55
N LEU A 52 -3.07 8.23 -4.89
CA LEU A 52 -4.22 8.18 -3.97
C LEU A 52 -4.04 9.16 -2.80
N ILE A 53 -2.88 9.14 -2.14
CA ILE A 53 -2.59 10.02 -1.00
C ILE A 53 -2.57 11.49 -1.44
N ALA A 54 -1.92 11.80 -2.56
CA ALA A 54 -1.88 13.15 -3.12
C ALA A 54 -3.29 13.66 -3.47
N CYS A 55 -4.13 12.83 -4.08
CA CYS A 55 -5.53 13.14 -4.34
C CYS A 55 -6.31 13.42 -3.06
N VAL A 56 -6.17 12.58 -2.02
CA VAL A 56 -6.85 12.78 -0.73
C VAL A 56 -6.42 14.09 -0.08
N ILE A 57 -5.12 14.39 -0.04
CA ILE A 57 -4.61 15.65 0.53
C ILE A 57 -5.16 16.84 -0.24
N MET A 58 -5.09 16.82 -1.57
CA MET A 58 -5.66 17.87 -2.42
C MET A 58 -7.16 18.04 -2.19
N PHE A 59 -7.90 16.94 -2.09
CA PHE A 59 -9.34 16.96 -1.85
C PHE A 59 -9.69 17.56 -0.49
N ILE A 60 -8.94 17.20 0.57
CA ILE A 60 -9.10 17.80 1.90
C ILE A 60 -8.81 19.30 1.87
N SER A 61 -7.74 19.72 1.18
CA SER A 61 -7.40 21.14 1.05
C SER A 61 -8.50 21.92 0.33
N ILE A 62 -9.07 21.38 -0.74
CA ILE A 62 -10.19 21.99 -1.48
C ILE A 62 -11.45 22.06 -0.61
N TYR A 63 -11.78 20.98 0.09
CA TYR A 63 -12.95 20.91 0.96
C TYR A 63 -12.86 21.92 2.11
N ARG A 64 -11.67 22.10 2.70
CA ARG A 64 -11.46 22.99 3.85
C ARG A 64 -11.44 24.47 3.49
N CYS A 65 -10.94 24.85 2.33
CA CYS A 65 -10.74 26.27 2.00
C CYS A 65 -12.00 26.96 1.47
N ASN A 66 -12.94 26.26 0.82
CA ASN A 66 -14.00 26.96 0.07
C ASN A 66 -15.31 26.17 -0.09
N ASP A 67 -15.69 25.32 0.87
CA ASP A 67 -16.90 24.47 0.77
C ASP A 67 -16.95 23.60 -0.50
N GLY A 68 -15.80 23.34 -1.13
CA GLY A 68 -15.68 22.56 -2.38
C GLY A 68 -15.57 23.37 -3.67
N GLU A 69 -15.55 24.70 -3.64
CA GLU A 69 -15.26 25.50 -4.85
C GLU A 69 -13.78 25.42 -5.25
N LEU A 70 -13.53 24.90 -6.45
CA LEU A 70 -12.20 24.78 -7.05
C LEU A 70 -11.65 26.16 -7.44
N ARG A 71 -10.78 26.71 -6.59
CA ARG A 71 -9.99 27.90 -6.90
C ARG A 71 -8.59 27.55 -7.37
N GLY A 72 -8.20 28.13 -8.51
CA GLY A 72 -6.87 27.95 -9.09
C GLY A 72 -5.70 28.32 -8.15
N PHE A 73 -5.93 29.22 -7.20
CA PHE A 73 -4.90 29.64 -6.25
C PHE A 73 -4.54 28.57 -5.21
N LEU A 74 -5.41 27.58 -4.95
CA LEU A 74 -5.00 26.41 -4.16
C LEU A 74 -3.96 25.56 -4.89
N PHE A 75 -4.12 25.36 -6.20
CA PHE A 75 -3.13 24.63 -7.01
C PHE A 75 -1.81 25.40 -7.10
N LEU A 76 -1.87 26.72 -7.26
CA LEU A 76 -0.67 27.57 -7.21
C LEU A 76 0.01 27.52 -5.85
N GLY A 77 -0.74 27.57 -4.75
CA GLY A 77 -0.20 27.40 -3.39
C GLY A 77 0.46 26.04 -3.22
N ALA A 78 -0.18 24.96 -3.63
CA ALA A 78 0.39 23.61 -3.55
C ALA A 78 1.67 23.47 -4.40
N PHE A 79 1.67 24.02 -5.61
CA PHE A 79 2.84 24.06 -6.48
C PHE A 79 3.98 24.88 -5.88
N LEU A 80 3.67 26.07 -5.35
CA LEU A 80 4.64 26.93 -4.69
C LEU A 80 5.22 26.25 -3.45
N GLY A 81 4.40 25.58 -2.65
CA GLY A 81 4.81 24.79 -1.50
C GLY A 81 5.75 23.64 -1.88
N ALA A 82 5.46 22.94 -2.97
CA ALA A 82 6.34 21.90 -3.49
C ALA A 82 7.70 22.47 -3.97
N VAL A 83 7.69 23.60 -4.67
CA VAL A 83 8.93 24.29 -5.10
C VAL A 83 9.74 24.78 -3.90
N LEU A 84 9.10 25.42 -2.93
CA LEU A 84 9.73 25.87 -1.68
C LEU A 84 10.34 24.70 -0.92
N TYR A 85 9.65 23.56 -0.84
CA TYR A 85 10.19 22.34 -0.25
C TYR A 85 11.47 21.90 -0.97
N VAL A 86 11.47 21.79 -2.30
CA VAL A 86 12.64 21.36 -3.07
C VAL A 86 13.81 22.35 -2.93
N MET A 87 13.54 23.66 -2.91
CA MET A 87 14.57 24.68 -2.72
C MET A 87 15.17 24.65 -1.30
N LEU A 88 14.34 24.51 -0.27
CA LEU A 88 14.78 24.43 1.13
C LEU A 88 15.57 23.13 1.38
N PHE A 89 15.14 22.03 0.78
CA PHE A 89 15.77 20.72 0.93
C PHE A 89 17.00 20.52 0.03
N SER A 90 17.27 21.40 -0.94
CA SER A 90 18.44 21.34 -1.83
C SER A 90 19.78 21.14 -1.08
N ARG A 91 19.95 21.81 0.07
CA ARG A 91 21.14 21.62 0.92
C ARG A 91 21.10 20.34 1.76
N ALA A 92 19.91 19.90 2.18
CA ALA A 92 19.74 18.63 2.87
C ALA A 92 20.04 17.45 1.94
N VAL A 93 19.66 17.50 0.66
CA VAL A 93 19.91 16.42 -0.32
C VAL A 93 21.41 16.05 -0.41
N MET A 94 22.32 17.04 -0.36
CA MET A 94 23.76 16.77 -0.48
C MET A 94 24.37 16.13 0.78
N GLY A 95 24.03 16.58 1.98
CA GLY A 95 24.58 16.03 3.24
C GLY A 95 23.81 14.81 3.77
N SER A 96 22.51 14.75 3.49
CA SER A 96 21.61 13.77 4.07
C SER A 96 21.49 12.49 3.24
N SER A 97 22.05 12.41 2.02
CA SER A 97 21.93 11.22 1.16
C SER A 97 22.27 9.89 1.87
N LEU A 98 23.37 9.82 2.63
CA LEU A 98 23.76 8.60 3.37
C LEU A 98 22.97 8.41 4.68
N PHE A 99 22.62 9.50 5.37
CA PHE A 99 21.86 9.46 6.63
C PHE A 99 20.38 9.11 6.40
N ILE A 100 19.78 9.70 5.36
CA ILE A 100 18.45 9.40 4.84
C ILE A 100 18.36 7.95 4.43
N ILE A 101 19.34 7.40 3.69
CA ILE A 101 19.30 5.98 3.33
C ILE A 101 19.26 5.09 4.59
N LYS A 102 20.07 5.38 5.62
CA LYS A 102 20.09 4.60 6.87
C LYS A 102 18.78 4.73 7.67
N ILE A 103 18.31 5.94 7.95
CA ILE A 103 17.05 6.17 8.68
C ILE A 103 15.87 5.61 7.91
N THR A 104 15.85 5.78 6.59
CA THR A 104 14.75 5.29 5.77
C THR A 104 14.77 3.79 5.64
N SER A 105 15.92 3.10 5.58
CA SER A 105 15.95 1.63 5.64
C SER A 105 15.30 1.09 6.92
N ARG A 106 15.43 1.82 8.04
CA ARG A 106 14.81 1.51 9.32
C ARG A 106 13.32 1.82 9.31
N ALA A 107 12.91 2.97 8.76
CA ALA A 107 11.51 3.34 8.60
C ALA A 107 10.75 2.41 7.64
N VAL A 108 11.38 1.98 6.53
CA VAL A 108 10.82 0.98 5.60
C VAL A 108 10.59 -0.34 6.31
N ARG A 109 11.58 -0.82 7.05
CA ARG A 109 11.44 -2.07 7.83
C ARG A 109 10.30 -1.95 8.85
N PHE A 110 10.15 -0.79 9.47
CA PHE A 110 9.05 -0.51 10.39
C PHE A 110 7.69 -0.44 9.69
N LEU A 111 7.57 0.23 8.54
CA LEU A 111 6.32 0.32 7.77
C LEU A 111 5.92 -1.04 7.22
N VAL A 112 6.86 -1.79 6.64
CA VAL A 112 6.69 -3.17 6.20
C VAL A 112 6.25 -4.04 7.37
N PHE A 113 6.85 -3.87 8.55
CA PHE A 113 6.40 -4.57 9.76
C PHE A 113 4.95 -4.19 10.08
N VAL A 114 4.63 -2.90 10.23
CA VAL A 114 3.28 -2.40 10.56
C VAL A 114 2.22 -2.86 9.55
N VAL A 115 2.55 -2.93 8.26
CA VAL A 115 1.60 -3.33 7.20
C VAL A 115 1.50 -4.86 7.05
N LEU A 116 2.62 -5.60 7.10
CA LEU A 116 2.60 -7.07 6.99
C LEU A 116 2.15 -7.78 8.27
N TYR A 117 2.28 -7.15 9.44
CA TYR A 117 1.88 -7.74 10.71
C TYR A 117 0.37 -8.03 10.80
N PRO A 118 -0.54 -7.08 10.53
CA PRO A 118 -1.98 -7.36 10.52
C PRO A 118 -2.35 -8.33 9.40
N PHE A 119 -1.68 -8.26 8.24
CA PHE A 119 -1.94 -9.17 7.13
C PHE A 119 -1.54 -10.63 7.47
N ARG A 120 -0.38 -10.84 8.10
CA ARG A 120 0.03 -12.16 8.60
C ARG A 120 -0.91 -12.68 9.68
N LEU A 121 -1.40 -11.81 10.55
CA LEU A 121 -2.37 -12.19 11.59
C LEU A 121 -3.70 -12.62 10.95
N LEU A 122 -4.18 -11.89 9.95
CA LEU A 122 -5.40 -12.20 9.21
C LEU A 122 -5.31 -13.54 8.47
N VAL A 123 -4.19 -13.80 7.79
CA VAL A 123 -3.93 -15.08 7.11
C VAL A 123 -3.86 -16.22 8.12
N LYS A 124 -3.21 -16.04 9.28
CA LYS A 124 -3.20 -17.05 10.34
C LYS A 124 -4.61 -17.34 10.87
N LEU A 125 -5.41 -16.30 11.08
CA LEU A 125 -6.78 -16.42 11.59
C LEU A 125 -7.67 -17.21 10.61
N LEU A 126 -7.56 -16.94 9.31
CA LEU A 126 -8.29 -17.65 8.25
C LEU A 126 -7.73 -19.04 7.92
N ALA A 127 -6.43 -19.27 8.08
CA ALA A 127 -5.81 -20.57 7.80
C ALA A 127 -6.27 -21.68 8.77
N VAL A 128 -6.70 -21.33 9.98
CA VAL A 128 -7.21 -22.30 10.97
C VAL A 128 -8.54 -22.94 10.55
N PRO A 129 -9.61 -22.19 10.22
CA PRO A 129 -10.86 -22.77 9.75
C PRO A 129 -10.70 -23.44 8.38
N VAL A 130 -9.90 -22.87 7.47
CA VAL A 130 -9.64 -23.45 6.14
C VAL A 130 -8.93 -24.80 6.26
N ARG A 131 -7.92 -24.95 7.13
CA ARG A 131 -7.26 -26.26 7.36
C ARG A 131 -8.21 -27.30 7.95
N LYS A 132 -9.13 -26.89 8.82
CA LYS A 132 -10.14 -27.79 9.40
C LYS A 132 -11.15 -28.25 8.34
N ALA A 133 -11.67 -27.31 7.55
CA ALA A 133 -12.57 -27.61 6.44
C ALA A 133 -11.91 -28.49 5.36
N ALA A 134 -10.65 -28.20 5.02
CA ALA A 134 -9.88 -28.99 4.06
C ALA A 134 -9.61 -30.42 4.55
N LYS A 135 -9.33 -30.62 5.85
CA LYS A 135 -9.21 -31.97 6.44
C LYS A 135 -10.56 -32.70 6.42
N ALA A 136 -11.63 -32.05 6.85
CA ALA A 136 -12.97 -32.63 6.85
C ALA A 136 -13.46 -33.05 5.46
N ALA A 137 -13.02 -32.36 4.39
CA ALA A 137 -13.30 -32.71 3.01
C ALA A 137 -12.34 -33.79 2.45
N ALA A 138 -11.09 -33.84 2.91
CA ALA A 138 -10.09 -34.80 2.43
C ALA A 138 -10.31 -36.23 2.97
N ASP A 139 -10.84 -36.37 4.19
CA ASP A 139 -11.11 -37.66 4.82
C ASP A 139 -12.16 -38.52 4.07
N PRO A 140 -13.34 -38.00 3.66
CA PRO A 140 -14.31 -38.78 2.88
C PRO A 140 -13.81 -39.13 1.47
N LEU A 141 -13.03 -38.24 0.84
CA LEU A 141 -12.40 -38.52 -0.45
C LEU A 141 -11.35 -39.63 -0.37
N ARG A 142 -10.59 -39.70 0.72
CA ARG A 142 -9.62 -40.78 0.97
C ARG A 142 -10.31 -42.13 1.21
N ALA A 143 -11.40 -42.14 1.97
CA ALA A 143 -12.21 -43.34 2.19
C ALA A 143 -12.83 -43.87 0.88
N ALA A 144 -13.36 -42.99 0.03
CA ALA A 144 -13.91 -43.36 -1.27
C ALA A 144 -12.85 -43.92 -2.23
N ARG A 145 -11.64 -43.35 -2.21
CA ARG A 145 -10.52 -43.80 -3.07
C ARG A 145 -9.94 -45.15 -2.61
N ALA A 146 -9.90 -45.41 -1.30
CA ALA A 146 -9.50 -46.71 -0.76
C ALA A 146 -10.50 -47.81 -1.14
N GLY A 147 -11.80 -47.55 -1.01
CA GLY A 147 -12.85 -48.51 -1.39
C GLY A 147 -12.91 -48.78 -2.90
N LYS A 148 -12.55 -47.82 -3.75
CA LYS A 148 -12.45 -48.04 -5.20
C LYS A 148 -11.27 -48.96 -5.55
N LYS A 149 -10.11 -48.73 -4.93
CA LYS A 149 -8.91 -49.53 -5.14
C LYS A 149 -9.08 -50.98 -4.70
N ASP A 150 -9.83 -51.22 -3.63
CA ASP A 150 -10.13 -52.57 -3.13
C ASP A 150 -11.09 -53.34 -4.06
N LYS A 151 -12.04 -52.63 -4.69
CA LYS A 151 -12.94 -53.21 -5.70
C LYS A 151 -12.23 -53.54 -7.00
N ASP A 152 -11.33 -52.66 -7.45
CA ASP A 152 -10.54 -52.89 -8.65
C ASP A 152 -9.60 -54.10 -8.46
N LEU A 153 -9.01 -54.26 -7.27
CA LEU A 153 -8.18 -55.42 -6.92
C LEU A 153 -8.97 -56.75 -6.86
N GLN A 154 -10.21 -56.71 -6.37
CA GLN A 154 -11.10 -57.89 -6.33
C GLN A 154 -11.66 -58.25 -7.72
N ALA A 155 -11.80 -57.29 -8.62
CA ALA A 155 -12.20 -57.52 -10.00
C ALA A 155 -11.10 -58.23 -10.80
N ASP A 156 -9.86 -57.74 -10.72
CA ASP A 156 -8.69 -58.40 -11.35
C ASP A 156 -8.50 -59.83 -10.81
N ALA A 157 -8.60 -60.03 -9.49
CA ALA A 157 -8.45 -61.35 -8.88
C ALA A 157 -9.55 -62.36 -9.28
N ASN A 158 -10.76 -61.89 -9.60
CA ASN A 158 -11.84 -62.76 -10.06
C ASN A 158 -11.76 -63.06 -11.57
N GLU A 159 -11.19 -62.17 -12.38
CA GLU A 159 -10.90 -62.45 -13.79
C GLU A 159 -9.78 -63.47 -13.95
N ASP A 160 -8.75 -63.43 -13.09
CA ASP A 160 -7.66 -64.42 -13.05
C ASP A 160 -8.12 -65.83 -12.64
N LEU A 161 -9.23 -65.95 -11.90
CA LEU A 161 -9.82 -67.23 -11.48
C LEU A 161 -10.75 -67.84 -12.54
N GLN A 162 -11.13 -67.08 -13.56
CA GLN A 162 -12.05 -67.50 -14.63
C GLN A 162 -11.33 -67.87 -15.94
N GLN A 163 -10.01 -67.75 -16.00
CA GLN A 163 -9.14 -68.23 -17.09
C GLN A 163 -8.49 -69.57 -16.74
#